data_AF-A0A1R2C1B9-F1
#
_entry.id   AF-A0A1R2C1B9-F1
#
_cell.length_a   1.000
_cell.length_b   1.000
_cell.length_c   1.000
_cell.angle_alpha   90.00
_cell.angle_beta   90.00
_cell.angle_gamma   90.00
#
_symmetry.space_group_name_H-M   'P 1'
#
loop_
_entity.id
_entity.type
_entity.pdbx_description
1 polymer ?
#
loop_
_entity_poly.entity_id
_entity_poly.type
_entity_poly.pdbx_seq_one_letter_code
_entity_poly.pdbx_strand_id
1 'polypeptide(L)'
;MEIRIPSFREITSENKNFYVYSLHVRYEDWEQILEKRYSEFLELHQVIKLINKNINTNLPVFPKKKYWTKLVGKSSEQLEQRRAGLEIYMREISQTPCAHQCKFFIEFLGMPVRLREPWSRSVF
;
A
#
# COMPACT_ATOMS: atom_id res chain seq x y z
N MET A 1 9.36 -6.79 -8.54
CA MET A 1 9.47 -6.10 -7.24
C MET A 1 8.91 -7.00 -6.16
N GLU A 2 9.56 -7.02 -5.00
CA GLU A 2 9.10 -7.71 -3.79
C GLU A 2 8.54 -6.68 -2.81
N ILE A 3 7.32 -6.91 -2.30
CA ILE A 3 6.68 -6.06 -1.28
C ILE A 3 6.24 -6.94 -0.10
N ARG A 4 6.60 -6.53 1.11
CA ARG A 4 6.17 -7.13 2.38
C ARG A 4 5.66 -6.07 3.34
N ILE A 5 4.75 -6.43 4.24
CA ILE A 5 4.31 -5.59 5.35
C ILE A 5 4.44 -6.39 6.65
N PRO A 6 5.65 -6.68 7.16
CA PRO A 6 5.83 -7.68 8.23
C PRO A 6 5.21 -7.30 9.57
N SER A 7 4.97 -6.01 9.83
CA SER A 7 4.51 -5.54 11.13
C SER A 7 3.69 -4.25 11.05
N PHE A 8 3.05 -3.93 12.17
CA PHE A 8 2.43 -2.64 12.41
C PHE A 8 2.70 -2.21 13.86
N ARG A 9 2.63 -0.91 14.14
CA ARG A 9 2.74 -0.37 15.49
C ARG A 9 1.81 0.80 15.70
N GLU A 10 1.45 1.04 16.95
CA GLU A 10 0.70 2.22 17.36
C GLU A 10 1.64 3.41 17.54
N ILE A 11 1.22 4.57 17.06
CA ILE A 11 1.86 5.87 17.22
C ILE A 11 0.92 6.75 18.03
N THR A 12 1.44 7.35 19.09
CA THR A 12 0.77 8.41 19.83
C THR A 12 1.38 9.74 19.41
N SER A 13 0.58 10.60 18.78
CA SER A 13 0.97 11.96 18.39
C SER A 13 -0.16 12.92 18.75
N GLU A 14 0.15 14.03 19.41
CA GLU A 14 -0.82 15.10 19.70
C GLU A 14 -2.16 14.58 20.30
N ASN A 15 -2.07 13.67 21.28
CA ASN A 15 -3.22 13.00 21.93
C ASN A 15 -4.12 12.16 21.00
N LYS A 16 -3.62 11.77 19.83
CA LYS A 16 -4.29 10.82 18.93
C LYS A 16 -3.43 9.58 18.73
N ASN A 17 -4.08 8.43 18.85
CA ASN A 17 -3.47 7.15 18.53
C ASN A 17 -3.83 6.73 17.11
N PHE A 18 -2.83 6.36 16.32
CA PHE A 18 -3.02 5.76 15.00
C PHE A 18 -2.02 4.64 14.76
N TYR A 19 -2.30 3.81 13.76
CA TYR A 19 -1.45 2.67 13.42
C TYR A 19 -0.71 2.97 12.12
N VAL A 20 0.58 2.67 12.12
CA VAL A 20 1.44 2.64 10.93
C VAL A 20 1.83 1.20 10.62
N TYR A 21 1.97 0.91 9.34
CA TYR A 21 2.37 -0.38 8.80
C TYR A 21 3.78 -0.26 8.24
N SER A 22 4.67 -1.18 8.63
CA SER A 22 6.05 -1.22 8.12
C SER A 22 6.03 -1.83 6.73
N LEU A 23 6.21 -1.03 5.69
CA LEU A 23 6.23 -1.43 4.28
C LEU A 23 7.67 -1.63 3.83
N HIS A 24 8.02 -2.87 3.51
CA HIS A 24 9.34 -3.26 3.01
C HIS A 24 9.24 -3.47 1.51
N VAL A 25 10.07 -2.77 0.76
CA VAL A 25 10.08 -2.81 -0.72
C VAL A 25 11.48 -3.18 -1.17
N ARG A 26 11.58 -4.11 -2.12
CA ARG A 26 12.83 -4.44 -2.80
C ARG A 26 12.61 -4.51 -4.32
N TYR A 27 13.47 -3.83 -5.06
CA TYR A 27 13.49 -3.87 -6.52
C TYR A 27 14.92 -3.68 -7.01
N GLU A 28 15.43 -4.66 -7.79
CA GLU A 28 16.82 -4.71 -8.25
C GLU A 28 17.84 -4.58 -7.09
N ASP A 29 18.74 -3.61 -7.15
CA ASP A 29 19.77 -3.29 -6.16
C ASP A 29 19.26 -2.41 -5.01
N TRP A 30 17.97 -2.04 -5.02
CA TRP A 30 17.38 -1.12 -4.06
C TRP A 30 16.40 -1.81 -3.12
N GLU A 31 16.53 -1.50 -1.84
CA GLU A 31 15.56 -1.81 -0.81
C GLU A 31 15.25 -0.58 0.03
N GLN A 32 14.03 -0.54 0.58
CA GLN A 32 13.57 0.54 1.43
C GLN A 32 12.54 0.04 2.42
N ILE A 33 12.57 0.61 3.63
CA ILE A 33 11.53 0.41 4.65
C ILE A 33 10.84 1.75 4.89
N LEU A 34 9.52 1.76 4.82
CA LEU A 34 8.68 2.94 4.99
C LEU A 34 7.59 2.65 6.03
N GLU A 35 7.13 3.69 6.71
CA GLU A 35 5.93 3.60 7.54
C GLU A 35 4.78 4.32 6.86
N LYS A 36 3.66 3.62 6.71
CA LYS A 36 2.46 4.15 6.06
C LYS A 36 1.23 3.88 6.90
N ARG A 37 0.34 4.87 7.02
CA ARG A 37 -0.98 4.70 7.63
C ARG A 37 -1.94 4.07 6.65
N TYR A 38 -2.95 3.35 7.17
CA TYR A 38 -4.04 2.81 6.35
C TYR A 38 -4.68 3.85 5.41
N SER A 39 -4.84 5.09 5.86
CA SER A 39 -5.42 6.18 5.06
C SER A 39 -4.58 6.50 3.82
N GLU A 40 -3.25 6.38 3.89
CA GLU A 40 -2.37 6.62 2.76
C GLU A 40 -2.48 5.49 1.71
N PHE A 41 -2.62 4.24 2.15
CA PHE A 41 -2.94 3.12 1.24
C PHE A 41 -4.31 3.31 0.56
N LEU A 42 -5.29 3.84 1.30
CA LEU A 42 -6.62 4.11 0.75
C LEU A 42 -6.58 5.23 -0.30
N GLU A 43 -5.82 6.29 -0.06
CA GLU A 43 -5.58 7.36 -1.03
C GLU A 43 -4.91 6.82 -2.30
N LEU A 44 -3.85 6.01 -2.15
CA LEU A 44 -3.23 5.32 -3.27
C LEU A 44 -4.24 4.48 -4.07
N HIS A 45 -5.07 3.71 -3.39
CA HIS A 45 -6.12 2.91 -4.04
C HIS A 45 -7.10 3.78 -4.84
N GLN A 46 -7.50 4.93 -4.30
CA GLN A 46 -8.39 5.87 -4.98
C GLN A 46 -7.74 6.45 -6.26
N VAL A 47 -6.47 6.84 -6.19
CA VAL A 47 -5.71 7.30 -7.37
C VAL A 47 -5.62 6.21 -8.44
N ILE A 48 -5.31 4.97 -8.05
CA ILE A 48 -5.26 3.82 -8.95
C ILE A 48 -6.61 3.56 -9.60
N LYS A 49 -7.73 3.67 -8.85
CA LYS A 49 -9.08 3.55 -9.41
C LYS A 49 -9.37 4.60 -10.47
N LEU A 50 -8.84 5.83 -10.34
CA LEU A 50 -9.00 6.87 -11.35
C LEU A 50 -8.25 6.52 -12.64
N ILE A 51 -7.00 6.06 -12.53
CA ILE A 51 -6.21 5.59 -13.68
C ILE A 51 -6.90 4.41 -14.37
N ASN A 52 -7.44 3.47 -13.58
CA ASN A 52 -8.11 2.29 -14.10
C ASN A 52 -9.37 2.60 -14.93
N LYS A 53 -9.95 3.81 -14.82
CA LYS A 53 -11.06 4.21 -15.71
C LYS A 53 -10.64 4.24 -17.19
N ASN A 54 -9.36 4.48 -17.46
CA ASN A 54 -8.81 4.54 -18.81
C ASN A 54 -8.23 3.18 -19.26
N ILE A 55 -7.65 2.42 -18.33
CA ILE A 55 -7.00 1.13 -18.62
C ILE A 55 -7.99 -0.03 -18.66
N ASN A 56 -9.04 0.04 -17.84
CA ASN A 56 -10.09 -0.97 -17.71
C ASN A 56 -9.56 -2.39 -17.41
N THR A 57 -8.71 -2.51 -16.39
CA THR A 57 -8.20 -3.80 -15.90
C THR A 57 -8.84 -4.22 -14.57
N ASN A 58 -8.66 -5.50 -14.22
CA ASN A 58 -9.09 -6.05 -12.94
C ASN A 58 -8.17 -5.54 -11.84
N LEU A 59 -8.74 -4.82 -10.87
CA LEU A 59 -8.00 -4.37 -9.70
C LEU A 59 -8.17 -5.36 -8.54
N PRO A 60 -7.11 -5.59 -7.75
CA PRO A 60 -7.20 -6.38 -6.53
C PRO A 60 -8.13 -5.73 -5.51
N VAL A 61 -8.69 -6.55 -4.62
CA VAL A 61 -9.64 -6.11 -3.60
C VAL A 61 -8.91 -5.35 -2.50
N PHE A 62 -9.26 -4.08 -2.30
CA PHE A 62 -8.71 -3.29 -1.21
C PHE A 62 -9.29 -3.73 0.15
N PRO A 63 -8.46 -3.96 1.19
CA PRO A 63 -8.94 -4.37 2.51
C PRO A 63 -9.76 -3.24 3.15
N LYS A 64 -11.09 -3.35 3.13
CA LYS A 64 -11.99 -2.35 3.70
C LYS A 64 -11.91 -2.32 5.23
N LYS A 65 -12.19 -1.17 5.83
CA LYS A 65 -12.51 -1.09 7.26
C LYS A 65 -13.78 -1.91 7.50
N LYS A 66 -13.70 -3.02 8.23
CA LYS A 66 -14.89 -3.60 8.84
C LYS A 66 -15.34 -2.63 9.93
N TYR A 67 -16.48 -1.99 9.74
CA TYR A 67 -17.10 -1.09 10.71
C TYR A 67 -17.81 -1.94 11.76
N TRP A 68 -17.09 -2.35 12.81
CA TRP A 68 -17.72 -2.86 14.02
C TRP A 68 -17.46 -1.86 15.15
N THR A 69 -18.51 -1.68 15.95
CA THR A 69 -18.80 -0.61 16.92
C THR A 69 -17.60 0.13 17.54
N LYS A 70 -17.71 1.46 17.61
CA LYS A 70 -16.78 2.39 18.31
C LYS A 70 -16.51 2.06 19.79
N LEU A 71 -17.16 1.04 20.34
CA LEU A 71 -17.20 0.67 21.75
C LEU A 71 -16.19 -0.42 22.13
N VAL A 72 -15.61 -1.11 21.15
CA VAL A 72 -14.56 -2.11 21.36
C VAL A 72 -13.38 -1.65 20.54
N GLY A 73 -12.25 -1.35 21.18
CA GLY A 73 -11.02 -0.96 20.48
C GLY A 73 -10.68 -1.92 19.34
N LYS A 74 -9.90 -1.49 18.35
CA LYS A 74 -9.47 -2.37 17.26
C LYS A 74 -8.78 -3.59 17.88
N SER A 75 -9.32 -4.78 17.67
CA SER A 75 -8.66 -5.99 18.18
C SER A 75 -7.35 -6.21 17.43
N SER A 76 -6.37 -6.81 18.10
CA SER A 76 -5.09 -7.19 17.48
C SER A 76 -5.31 -8.02 16.21
N GLU A 77 -6.31 -8.93 16.24
CA GLU A 77 -6.72 -9.74 15.08
C GLU A 77 -7.20 -8.89 13.89
N GLN A 78 -7.99 -7.84 14.12
CA GLN A 78 -8.45 -6.96 13.03
C GLN A 78 -7.30 -6.16 12.42
N LEU A 79 -6.33 -5.74 13.22
CA LEU A 79 -5.15 -5.04 12.75
C LEU A 79 -4.26 -5.97 11.93
N GLU A 80 -4.13 -7.22 12.35
CA GLU A 80 -3.39 -8.25 11.62
C GLU A 80 -4.07 -8.65 10.31
N GLN A 81 -5.40 -8.88 10.31
CA GLN A 81 -6.16 -9.11 9.09
C GLN A 81 -5.99 -7.95 8.09
N ARG A 82 -5.98 -6.71 8.59
CA ARG A 82 -5.73 -5.53 7.74
C ARG A 82 -4.29 -5.50 7.24
N ARG A 83 -3.29 -5.78 8.07
CA ARG A 83 -1.87 -5.85 7.66
C ARG A 83 -1.69 -6.88 6.54
N ALA A 84 -2.18 -8.10 6.75
CA ALA A 84 -2.12 -9.16 5.75
C ALA A 84 -2.86 -8.79 4.45
N GLY A 85 -4.06 -8.21 4.56
CA GLY A 85 -4.82 -7.74 3.40
C GLY A 85 -4.12 -6.61 2.63
N LEU A 86 -3.43 -5.70 3.33
CA LEU A 86 -2.64 -4.65 2.68
C LEU A 86 -1.41 -5.24 1.98
N GLU A 87 -0.75 -6.23 2.57
CA GLU A 87 0.39 -6.91 1.94
C GLU A 87 -0.03 -7.60 0.63
N ILE A 88 -1.11 -8.38 0.68
CA ILE A 88 -1.68 -9.03 -0.51
C ILE A 88 -2.05 -7.99 -1.57
N TYR A 89 -2.80 -6.96 -1.19
CA TYR A 89 -3.20 -5.88 -2.08
C TYR A 89 -1.99 -5.21 -2.75
N MET A 90 -0.95 -4.85 -1.99
CA MET A 90 0.22 -4.18 -2.52
C MET A 90 1.03 -5.08 -3.48
N ARG A 91 1.13 -6.37 -3.18
CA ARG A 91 1.77 -7.34 -4.07
C ARG A 91 1.01 -7.48 -5.39
N GLU A 92 -0.30 -7.68 -5.31
CA GLU A 92 -1.14 -7.83 -6.51
C GLU A 92 -1.18 -6.56 -7.34
N ILE A 93 -1.38 -5.40 -6.70
CA ILE A 93 -1.51 -4.14 -7.44
C ILE A 93 -0.22 -3.77 -8.16
N SER A 94 0.93 -4.11 -7.58
CA SER A 94 2.24 -3.87 -8.20
C SER A 94 2.45 -4.58 -9.53
N GLN A 95 1.64 -5.60 -9.85
CA GLN A 95 1.70 -6.35 -11.09
C GLN A 95 0.71 -5.82 -12.14
N THR A 96 -0.08 -4.80 -11.81
CA THR A 96 -1.10 -4.27 -12.72
C THR A 96 -0.54 -3.11 -13.55
N PRO A 97 -0.98 -2.94 -14.82
CA PRO A 97 -0.58 -1.79 -15.64
C PRO A 97 -0.90 -0.44 -14.98
N CYS A 98 -1.96 -0.39 -14.16
CA CYS A 98 -2.32 0.79 -13.38
C CYS A 98 -1.20 1.24 -12.45
N ALA A 99 -0.51 0.33 -11.78
CA ALA A 99 0.57 0.68 -10.87
C ALA A 99 1.79 1.22 -11.62
N HIS A 100 2.14 0.62 -12.77
CA HIS A 100 3.28 1.06 -13.58
C HIS A 100 3.07 2.42 -14.26
N GLN A 101 1.82 2.79 -14.54
CA GLN A 101 1.45 4.11 -15.06
C GLN A 101 1.20 5.16 -13.96
N CYS A 102 1.18 4.74 -12.69
CA CYS A 102 0.86 5.62 -11.56
C CYS A 102 2.13 6.21 -10.93
N LYS A 103 2.43 7.49 -11.22
CA LYS A 103 3.53 8.22 -10.56
C LYS A 103 3.38 8.25 -9.03
N PHE A 104 2.15 8.34 -8.53
CA PHE A 104 1.88 8.31 -7.10
C PHE A 104 2.23 6.95 -6.46
N PHE A 105 2.15 5.84 -7.20
CA PHE A 105 2.52 4.52 -6.67
C PHE A 105 4.03 4.42 -6.41
N ILE A 106 4.87 4.84 -7.37
CA ILE A 106 6.33 4.81 -7.19
C ILE A 106 6.82 5.82 -6.12
N GLU A 107 6.14 6.96 -5.98
CA GLU A 107 6.40 7.92 -4.89
C GLU A 107 5.97 7.36 -3.53
N PHE A 108 4.82 6.68 -3.47
CA PHE A 108 4.34 6.02 -2.27
C PHE A 108 5.34 4.98 -1.75
N LEU A 109 6.00 4.25 -2.67
CA LEU A 109 7.07 3.30 -2.37
C LEU A 109 8.43 3.94 -2.07
N GLY A 110 8.57 5.27 -2.19
CA GLY A 110 9.84 5.95 -1.99
C GLY A 110 10.90 5.58 -3.03
N MET A 111 10.48 5.17 -4.24
CA MET A 111 11.39 4.68 -5.27
C MET A 111 12.30 5.80 -5.79
N PRO A 112 13.64 5.57 -5.84
CA PRO A 112 14.59 6.57 -6.29
C PRO A 112 14.41 6.83 -7.80
N VAL A 113 14.66 8.08 -8.21
CA VAL A 113 14.43 8.54 -9.60
C VAL A 113 15.06 7.62 -10.65
N ARG A 114 16.28 7.13 -10.40
CA ARG A 114 17.02 6.23 -11.31
C ARG A 114 16.29 4.92 -11.65
N LEU A 115 15.41 4.44 -10.76
CA LEU A 115 14.69 3.17 -10.92
C LEU A 115 13.27 3.33 -11.44
N ARG A 116 12.75 4.58 -11.51
CA ARG A 116 11.35 4.85 -11.87
C ARG A 116 11.03 4.46 -13.31
N GLU A 117 11.86 4.89 -14.26
CA GLU A 117 11.69 4.56 -15.68
C GLU A 117 11.86 3.06 -15.97
N PRO A 118 12.92 2.37 -15.48
CA PRO A 118 13.02 0.92 -15.60
C PRO A 118 11.79 0.19 -15.07
N TRP A 119 11.30 0.56 -13.88
CA TRP A 119 10.11 -0.04 -13.29
C TRP A 119 8.85 0.21 -14.14
N SER A 120 8.61 1.44 -14.57
CA SER A 120 7.41 1.76 -15.36
C SER A 120 7.36 1.01 -16.70
N ARG A 121 8.51 0.62 -17.26
CA ARG A 121 8.61 -0.12 -18.53
C ARG A 121 8.62 -1.63 -18.38
N SER A 122 8.68 -2.17 -17.16
CA SER A 122 8.72 -3.62 -16.95
C SER A 122 7.36 -4.32 -17.14
N VAL A 123 6.37 -3.63 -17.74
CA VAL A 123 5.07 -4.20 -18.11
C VAL A 123 5.20 -4.83 -19.50
N PHE A 124 4.93 -6.12 -19.58
CA PHE A 124 4.86 -6.87 -20.84
C PHE A 124 3.55 -6.58 -21.57
#